data_AF-A0A257ZAS7-F1
#
_entry.id   AF-A0A257ZAS7-F1
#
_cell.length_a   1.000
_cell.length_b   1.000
_cell.length_c   1.000
_cell.angle_alpha   90.00
_cell.angle_beta   90.00
_cell.angle_gamma   90.00
#
_symmetry.space_group_name_H-M   'P 1'
#
loop_
_entity.id
_entity.type
_entity.pdbx_description
1 polymer ?
#
loop_
_entity_poly.entity_id
_entity_poly.type
_entity_poly.pdbx_seq_one_letter_code
_entity_poly.pdbx_strand_id
1 'polypeptide(L)'
;MQKTFIGPHLRRLRHERSETQGMMARALGISPSYVNLLENNERSVSVQVLFKLFETYGVDWREIADEDGSGALADLRAALQDPVFGDTRPDLTQLRAALVHAPDLAAAFLRLHRSWQAATDQLLSLSEGDARAINATPEAAVHNVFRRQRNHFRDLEDAAEAFWAVPVERDEVYVALKQRLRDGLGISVRLARVEDLPGTLRQYDEARREIFLSEALDHTNRTFQLVHMCGLLEQ
;
A
#
# COMPACT_ATOMS: atom_id res chain seq x y z
N MET A 1 -31.28 19.43 -13.51
CA MET A 1 -31.70 18.02 -13.48
C MET A 1 -30.46 17.14 -13.66
N GLN A 2 -30.18 16.28 -12.70
CA GLN A 2 -29.08 15.31 -12.80
C GLN A 2 -29.42 14.29 -13.90
N LYS A 3 -28.46 14.01 -14.78
CA LYS A 3 -28.65 13.00 -15.84
C LYS A 3 -28.57 11.61 -15.20
N THR A 4 -29.65 10.84 -15.29
CA THR A 4 -29.70 9.46 -14.77
C THR A 4 -29.27 8.50 -15.88
N PHE A 5 -28.28 7.67 -15.59
CA PHE A 5 -27.80 6.61 -16.47
C PHE A 5 -28.09 5.26 -15.81
N ILE A 6 -28.74 4.35 -16.56
CA ILE A 6 -29.21 3.05 -16.04
C ILE A 6 -28.80 1.88 -16.92
N GLY A 7 -27.93 2.10 -17.91
CA GLY A 7 -27.71 1.20 -19.02
C GLY A 7 -27.33 -0.23 -18.63
N PRO A 8 -26.31 -0.44 -17.78
CA PRO A 8 -25.94 -1.78 -17.33
C PRO A 8 -27.07 -2.50 -16.58
N HIS A 9 -27.85 -1.79 -15.77
CA HIS A 9 -28.98 -2.37 -15.04
C HIS A 9 -30.14 -2.71 -15.98
N LEU A 10 -30.43 -1.84 -16.94
CA LEU A 10 -31.44 -2.08 -17.97
C LEU A 10 -31.08 -3.33 -18.78
N ARG A 11 -29.80 -3.47 -19.16
CA ARG A 11 -29.28 -4.66 -19.82
C ARG A 11 -29.42 -5.90 -18.95
N ARG A 12 -29.04 -5.83 -17.67
CA ARG A 12 -29.14 -6.94 -16.72
C ARG A 12 -30.60 -7.41 -16.56
N LEU A 13 -31.52 -6.48 -16.28
CA LEU A 13 -32.96 -6.74 -16.21
C LEU A 13 -33.49 -7.41 -17.48
N ARG A 14 -33.05 -6.92 -18.65
CA ARG A 14 -33.44 -7.52 -19.93
C ARG A 14 -33.00 -8.98 -20.03
N HIS A 15 -31.77 -9.28 -19.62
CA HIS A 15 -31.25 -10.64 -19.63
C HIS A 15 -31.94 -11.55 -18.60
N GLU A 16 -32.20 -11.06 -17.40
CA GLU A 16 -32.95 -11.80 -16.36
C GLU A 16 -34.37 -12.17 -16.82
N ARG A 17 -35.01 -11.30 -17.60
CA ARG A 17 -36.32 -11.56 -18.23
C ARG A 17 -36.23 -12.35 -19.54
N SER A 18 -35.03 -12.72 -19.98
CA SER A 18 -34.78 -13.41 -21.26
C SER A 18 -35.36 -12.66 -22.48
N GLU A 19 -35.35 -11.33 -22.43
CA GLU A 19 -35.92 -10.48 -23.48
C GLU A 19 -34.85 -10.04 -24.51
N THR A 20 -35.28 -9.90 -25.77
CA THR A 20 -34.49 -9.15 -26.77
C THR A 20 -34.70 -7.65 -26.58
N GLN A 21 -33.77 -6.81 -27.07
CA GLN A 21 -33.95 -5.35 -27.04
C GLN A 21 -35.25 -4.91 -27.71
N GLY A 22 -35.69 -5.63 -28.75
CA GLY A 22 -36.97 -5.38 -29.42
C GLY A 22 -38.20 -5.72 -28.57
N MET A 23 -38.14 -6.77 -27.75
CA MET A 23 -39.23 -7.13 -26.83
C MET A 23 -39.36 -6.08 -25.72
N MET A 24 -38.25 -5.73 -25.08
CA MET A 24 -38.22 -4.70 -24.05
C MET A 24 -38.66 -3.33 -24.60
N ALA A 25 -38.24 -2.98 -25.81
CA ALA A 25 -38.67 -1.74 -26.47
C ALA A 25 -40.18 -1.67 -26.65
N ARG A 26 -40.82 -2.78 -27.06
CA ARG A 26 -42.29 -2.85 -27.17
C ARG A 26 -42.96 -2.72 -25.80
N ALA A 27 -42.44 -3.42 -24.78
CA ALA A 27 -42.98 -3.37 -23.42
C ALA A 27 -42.90 -1.97 -22.79
N LEU A 28 -41.84 -1.21 -23.11
CA LEU A 28 -41.65 0.17 -22.67
C LEU A 28 -42.24 1.21 -23.64
N GLY A 29 -42.82 0.79 -24.76
CA GLY A 29 -43.34 1.71 -25.79
C GLY A 29 -42.30 2.72 -26.28
N ILE A 30 -41.07 2.26 -26.55
CA ILE A 30 -39.96 3.03 -27.12
C ILE A 30 -39.34 2.26 -28.30
N SER A 31 -38.39 2.86 -29.01
CA SER A 31 -37.72 2.18 -30.14
C SER A 31 -36.61 1.24 -29.65
N PRO A 32 -36.33 0.11 -30.36
CA PRO A 32 -35.20 -0.77 -30.04
C PRO A 32 -33.85 -0.04 -30.05
N SER A 33 -33.68 0.90 -30.98
CA SER A 33 -32.49 1.76 -31.04
C SER A 33 -32.35 2.59 -29.76
N TYR A 34 -33.45 3.11 -29.20
CA TYR A 34 -33.40 3.86 -27.96
C TYR A 34 -33.04 2.98 -26.75
N VAL A 35 -33.54 1.74 -26.68
CA VAL A 35 -33.09 0.75 -25.67
C VAL A 35 -31.58 0.54 -25.76
N ASN A 36 -31.03 0.35 -26.96
CA ASN A 36 -29.60 0.17 -27.15
C ASN A 36 -28.79 1.39 -26.65
N LEU A 37 -29.22 2.61 -26.99
CA LEU A 37 -28.58 3.84 -26.50
C LEU A 37 -28.63 3.97 -24.98
N LEU A 38 -29.73 3.56 -24.36
CA LEU A 38 -29.86 3.54 -22.89
C LEU A 38 -28.92 2.49 -22.28
N GLU A 39 -28.91 1.26 -22.80
CA GLU A 39 -28.05 0.17 -22.33
C GLU A 39 -26.55 0.50 -22.39
N ASN A 40 -26.13 1.30 -23.36
CA ASN A 40 -24.74 1.77 -23.50
C ASN A 40 -24.43 3.07 -22.75
N ASN A 41 -25.39 3.62 -22.00
CA ASN A 41 -25.27 4.94 -21.36
C ASN A 41 -24.95 6.09 -22.34
N GLU A 42 -25.29 5.96 -23.62
CA GLU A 42 -25.14 7.02 -24.63
C GLU A 42 -26.24 8.08 -24.48
N ARG A 43 -27.37 7.70 -23.88
CA ARG A 43 -28.46 8.60 -23.51
C ARG A 43 -28.82 8.40 -22.05
N SER A 44 -29.04 9.52 -21.35
CA SER A 44 -29.69 9.50 -20.04
C SER A 44 -31.16 9.14 -20.17
N VAL A 45 -31.67 8.38 -19.22
CA VAL A 45 -33.09 7.97 -19.19
C VAL A 45 -34.00 9.15 -18.86
N SER A 46 -35.16 9.23 -19.52
CA SER A 46 -36.18 10.23 -19.22
C SER A 46 -37.08 9.78 -18.06
N VAL A 47 -37.70 10.74 -17.37
CA VAL A 47 -38.67 10.46 -16.28
C VAL A 47 -39.81 9.57 -16.77
N GLN A 48 -40.28 9.76 -18.00
CA GLN A 48 -41.34 8.93 -18.58
C GLN A 48 -40.92 7.47 -18.74
N VAL A 49 -39.68 7.21 -19.16
CA VAL A 49 -39.17 5.83 -19.29
C VAL A 49 -38.96 5.20 -17.93
N LEU A 50 -38.53 5.97 -16.92
CA LEU A 50 -38.42 5.49 -15.54
C LEU A 50 -39.78 5.05 -14.98
N PHE A 51 -40.85 5.82 -15.20
CA PHE A 51 -42.20 5.42 -14.80
C PHE A 51 -42.64 4.12 -15.48
N LYS A 52 -42.40 3.97 -16.78
CA LYS A 52 -42.74 2.74 -17.50
C LYS A 52 -41.93 1.54 -17.04
N LEU A 53 -40.66 1.72 -16.67
CA LEU A 53 -39.85 0.65 -16.10
C LEU A 53 -40.44 0.16 -14.77
N PHE A 54 -40.88 1.10 -13.92
CA PHE A 54 -41.57 0.77 -12.67
C PHE A 54 -42.89 0.04 -12.92
N GLU A 55 -43.76 0.55 -13.81
CA GLU A 55 -45.05 -0.07 -14.12
C GLU A 55 -44.92 -1.47 -14.75
N THR A 56 -44.00 -1.63 -15.71
CA THR A 56 -43.86 -2.87 -16.48
C THR A 56 -43.06 -3.94 -15.74
N TYR A 57 -41.99 -3.54 -15.04
CA TYR A 57 -41.05 -4.50 -14.43
C TYR A 57 -41.05 -4.50 -12.90
N GLY A 58 -41.74 -3.54 -12.26
CA GLY A 58 -41.78 -3.42 -10.79
C GLY A 58 -40.50 -2.87 -10.18
N VAL A 59 -39.68 -2.17 -10.97
CA VAL A 59 -38.32 -1.76 -10.58
C VAL A 59 -38.28 -0.28 -10.19
N ASP A 60 -37.93 0.04 -8.94
CA ASP A 60 -37.57 1.40 -8.54
C ASP A 60 -36.08 1.66 -8.83
N TRP A 61 -35.81 2.59 -9.74
CA TRP A 61 -34.45 2.93 -10.14
C TRP A 61 -33.64 3.60 -9.01
N ARG A 62 -34.30 4.16 -7.99
CA ARG A 62 -33.62 4.76 -6.84
C ARG A 62 -32.94 3.71 -5.98
N GLU A 63 -33.59 2.56 -5.78
CA GLU A 63 -33.02 1.43 -5.04
C GLU A 63 -31.81 0.86 -5.79
N ILE A 64 -31.90 0.76 -7.12
CA ILE A 64 -30.81 0.30 -7.98
C ILE A 64 -29.59 1.23 -7.94
N ALA A 65 -29.81 2.55 -7.90
CA ALA A 65 -28.71 3.52 -7.85
C ALA A 65 -27.97 3.49 -6.50
N ASP A 66 -28.65 3.12 -5.41
CA ASP A 66 -28.07 3.02 -4.07
C ASP A 66 -27.39 1.66 -3.80
N GLU A 67 -27.91 0.55 -4.37
CA GLU A 67 -27.38 -0.81 -4.14
C GLU A 67 -25.97 -1.04 -4.72
N ASP A 68 -25.69 -0.59 -5.95
CA ASP A 68 -24.42 -0.93 -6.64
C ASP A 68 -23.25 0.03 -6.30
N GLY A 69 -23.52 1.17 -5.64
CA GLY A 69 -22.59 2.30 -5.60
C GLY A 69 -21.63 2.36 -4.40
N SER A 70 -22.07 1.99 -3.20
CA SER A 70 -21.29 2.29 -1.98
C SER A 70 -20.19 1.26 -1.69
N GLY A 71 -20.54 -0.04 -1.76
CA GLY A 71 -19.61 -1.14 -1.50
C GLY A 71 -18.54 -1.29 -2.60
N ALA A 72 -18.97 -1.33 -3.86
CA ALA A 72 -18.05 -1.50 -5.00
C ALA A 72 -17.07 -0.33 -5.14
N LEU A 73 -17.48 0.90 -4.78
CA LEU A 73 -16.59 2.06 -4.76
C LEU A 73 -15.56 1.96 -3.63
N ALA A 74 -15.97 1.51 -2.44
CA ALA A 74 -15.04 1.25 -1.35
C ALA A 74 -14.02 0.17 -1.71
N ASP A 75 -14.48 -0.93 -2.32
CA ASP A 75 -13.64 -2.03 -2.78
C ASP A 75 -12.64 -1.59 -3.85
N LEU A 76 -13.07 -0.83 -4.86
CA LEU A 76 -12.16 -0.28 -5.87
C LEU A 76 -11.12 0.66 -5.26
N ARG A 77 -11.55 1.54 -4.33
CA ARG A 77 -10.64 2.45 -3.63
C ARG A 77 -9.60 1.69 -2.83
N ALA A 78 -10.01 0.62 -2.13
CA ALA A 78 -9.13 -0.21 -1.33
C ALA A 78 -8.17 -1.02 -2.21
N ALA A 79 -8.66 -1.64 -3.29
CA ALA A 79 -7.82 -2.38 -4.24
C ALA A 79 -6.74 -1.48 -4.85
N LEU A 80 -7.10 -0.26 -5.26
CA LEU A 80 -6.14 0.72 -5.81
C LEU A 80 -5.23 1.35 -4.74
N GLN A 81 -5.37 1.00 -3.45
CA GLN A 81 -4.34 1.29 -2.45
C GLN A 81 -3.12 0.39 -2.56
N ASP A 82 -3.27 -0.77 -3.19
CA ASP A 82 -2.22 -1.76 -3.32
C ASP A 82 -1.00 -1.19 -4.09
N PRO A 83 0.23 -1.33 -3.56
CA PRO A 83 1.45 -0.86 -4.20
C PRO A 83 1.69 -1.43 -5.61
N VAL A 84 1.07 -2.58 -5.96
CA VAL A 84 1.18 -3.16 -7.30
C VAL A 84 0.74 -2.21 -8.42
N PHE A 85 -0.12 -1.23 -8.11
CA PHE A 85 -0.61 -0.24 -9.07
C PHE A 85 0.27 1.03 -9.17
N GLY A 86 1.34 1.13 -8.37
CA GLY A 86 2.25 2.28 -8.36
C GLY A 86 1.56 3.59 -7.98
N ASP A 87 1.99 4.69 -8.62
CA ASP A 87 1.58 6.05 -8.26
C ASP A 87 0.33 6.55 -8.99
N THR A 88 -0.12 5.86 -10.04
CA THR A 88 -1.27 6.31 -10.84
C THR A 88 -2.57 5.92 -10.15
N ARG A 89 -3.22 6.89 -9.51
CA ARG A 89 -4.43 6.68 -8.72
C ARG A 89 -5.60 7.47 -9.31
N PRO A 90 -6.62 6.78 -9.87
CA PRO A 90 -7.81 7.45 -10.34
C PRO A 90 -8.53 8.20 -9.22
N ASP A 91 -9.05 9.39 -9.53
CA ASP A 91 -9.83 10.14 -8.55
C ASP A 91 -11.22 9.52 -8.33
N LEU A 92 -11.94 10.02 -7.31
CA LEU A 92 -13.27 9.52 -6.96
C LEU A 92 -14.27 9.62 -8.13
N THR A 93 -14.13 10.63 -8.99
CA THR A 93 -15.01 10.85 -10.14
C THR A 93 -14.77 9.78 -11.18
N GLN A 94 -13.52 9.45 -11.47
CA GLN A 94 -13.13 8.40 -12.40
C GLN A 94 -13.58 7.02 -11.92
N LEU A 95 -13.44 6.72 -10.62
CA LEU A 95 -13.91 5.45 -10.06
C LEU A 95 -15.42 5.29 -10.15
N ARG A 96 -16.18 6.35 -9.83
CA ARG A 96 -17.64 6.36 -9.99
C ARG A 96 -18.04 6.20 -11.46
N ALA A 97 -17.35 6.87 -12.37
CA ALA A 97 -17.60 6.72 -13.80
C ALA A 97 -17.35 5.28 -14.28
N ALA A 98 -16.27 4.64 -13.80
CA ALA A 98 -15.98 3.24 -14.13
C ALA A 98 -17.10 2.29 -13.66
N LEU A 99 -17.61 2.47 -12.45
CA LEU A 99 -18.74 1.68 -11.94
C LEU A 99 -20.03 1.89 -12.75
N VAL A 100 -20.29 3.12 -13.19
CA VAL A 100 -21.49 3.43 -13.98
C VAL A 100 -21.39 2.92 -15.41
N HIS A 101 -20.24 3.08 -16.06
CA HIS A 101 -20.09 2.81 -17.49
C HIS A 101 -19.56 1.39 -17.78
N ALA A 102 -18.86 0.78 -16.84
CA ALA A 102 -18.23 -0.54 -17.03
C ALA A 102 -18.28 -1.40 -15.74
N PRO A 103 -19.47 -1.67 -15.17
CA PRO A 103 -19.59 -2.41 -13.91
C PRO A 103 -19.05 -3.85 -14.00
N ASP A 104 -19.26 -4.54 -15.13
CA ASP A 104 -18.76 -5.91 -15.32
C ASP A 104 -17.22 -5.95 -15.36
N LEU A 105 -16.60 -4.91 -15.95
CA LEU A 105 -15.15 -4.74 -15.96
C LEU A 105 -14.63 -4.46 -14.55
N ALA A 106 -15.27 -3.56 -13.81
CA ALA A 106 -14.91 -3.27 -12.42
C ALA A 106 -15.02 -4.53 -11.54
N ALA A 107 -16.09 -5.32 -11.70
CA ALA A 107 -16.26 -6.57 -10.98
C ALA A 107 -15.21 -7.62 -11.37
N ALA A 108 -14.89 -7.75 -12.67
CA ALA A 108 -13.83 -8.65 -13.15
C ALA A 108 -12.45 -8.22 -12.62
N PHE A 109 -12.16 -6.93 -12.61
CA PHE A 109 -10.94 -6.36 -12.03
C PHE A 109 -10.81 -6.69 -10.55
N LEU A 110 -11.86 -6.47 -9.75
CA LEU A 110 -11.86 -6.79 -8.33
C LEU A 110 -11.69 -8.29 -8.07
N ARG A 111 -12.30 -9.16 -8.90
CA ARG A 111 -12.07 -10.62 -8.81
C ARG A 111 -10.63 -10.98 -9.14
N LEU A 112 -10.04 -10.38 -10.18
CA LEU A 112 -8.65 -10.57 -10.54
C LEU A 112 -7.72 -10.15 -9.40
N HIS A 113 -7.91 -8.96 -8.84
CA HIS A 113 -7.10 -8.46 -7.72
C HIS A 113 -7.16 -9.39 -6.50
N ARG A 114 -8.36 -9.83 -6.09
CA ARG A 114 -8.51 -10.82 -5.01
C ARG A 114 -7.81 -12.15 -5.32
N SER A 115 -7.92 -12.65 -6.56
CA SER A 115 -7.24 -13.88 -6.97
C SER A 115 -5.72 -13.75 -6.97
N TRP A 116 -5.21 -12.58 -7.35
CA TRP A 116 -3.79 -12.26 -7.31
C TRP A 116 -3.28 -12.16 -5.87
N GLN A 117 -4.05 -11.54 -4.97
CA GLN A 117 -3.72 -11.50 -3.55
C GLN A 117 -3.67 -12.92 -2.96
N ALA A 118 -4.69 -13.74 -3.23
CA ALA A 118 -4.72 -15.13 -2.76
C ALA A 118 -3.57 -15.98 -3.33
N ALA A 119 -3.24 -15.81 -4.62
CA ALA A 119 -2.11 -16.49 -5.25
C ALA A 119 -0.77 -16.02 -4.67
N THR A 120 -0.63 -14.73 -4.39
CA THR A 120 0.55 -14.15 -3.75
C THR A 120 0.70 -14.66 -2.32
N ASP A 121 -0.38 -14.72 -1.55
CA ASP A 121 -0.38 -15.26 -0.19
C ASP A 121 -0.05 -16.76 -0.19
N GLN A 122 -0.62 -17.54 -1.12
CA GLN A 122 -0.27 -18.95 -1.30
C GLN A 122 1.19 -19.13 -1.69
N LEU A 123 1.69 -18.35 -2.65
CA LEU A 123 3.10 -18.37 -3.04
C LEU A 123 4.01 -17.96 -1.88
N LEU A 124 3.65 -16.96 -1.08
CA LEU A 124 4.39 -16.59 0.11
C LEU A 124 4.40 -17.71 1.16
N SER A 125 3.29 -18.45 1.30
CA SER A 125 3.22 -19.63 2.20
C SER A 125 4.01 -20.83 1.68
N LEU A 126 4.04 -21.04 0.37
CA LEU A 126 4.82 -22.11 -0.28
C LEU A 126 6.32 -21.74 -0.36
N SER A 127 6.63 -20.45 -0.45
CA SER A 127 8.00 -19.89 -0.48
C SER A 127 8.61 -19.69 0.90
N GLU A 128 7.94 -20.13 1.98
CA GLU A 128 8.63 -20.44 3.23
C GLU A 128 9.71 -21.53 3.01
N GLY A 129 9.62 -22.30 1.92
CA GLY A 129 10.59 -23.31 1.50
C GLY A 129 11.84 -22.82 0.76
N ASP A 130 11.77 -22.06 -0.35
CA ASP A 130 12.95 -22.01 -1.25
C ASP A 130 13.12 -20.85 -2.28
N ALA A 131 12.26 -19.83 -2.38
CA ALA A 131 12.25 -18.96 -3.59
C ALA A 131 12.30 -17.43 -3.38
N ARG A 132 13.30 -16.89 -2.65
CA ARG A 132 13.50 -15.43 -2.47
C ARG A 132 14.66 -14.84 -3.30
N ALA A 133 14.75 -15.11 -4.60
CA ALA A 133 15.89 -14.65 -5.41
C ALA A 133 15.59 -13.73 -6.61
N ILE A 134 14.34 -13.37 -6.91
CA ILE A 134 14.06 -12.66 -8.17
C ILE A 134 13.27 -11.37 -7.89
N ASN A 135 13.99 -10.24 -7.84
CA ASN A 135 13.50 -8.84 -7.84
C ASN A 135 13.13 -8.16 -6.50
N ALA A 136 13.79 -8.47 -5.37
CA ALA A 136 13.74 -7.58 -4.22
C ALA A 136 14.85 -6.51 -4.34
N THR A 137 14.50 -5.23 -4.24
CA THR A 137 15.51 -4.17 -4.04
C THR A 137 16.28 -4.44 -2.74
N PRO A 138 17.50 -3.91 -2.55
CA PRO A 138 18.25 -4.09 -1.30
C PRO A 138 17.44 -3.70 -0.05
N GLU A 139 16.65 -2.63 -0.14
CA GLU A 139 15.75 -2.17 0.93
C GLU A 139 14.64 -3.17 1.19
N ALA A 140 14.03 -3.73 0.13
CA ALA A 140 13.01 -4.76 0.25
C ALA A 140 13.59 -6.06 0.84
N ALA A 141 14.84 -6.41 0.52
CA ALA A 141 15.52 -7.56 1.10
C ALA A 141 15.70 -7.38 2.62
N VAL A 142 16.13 -6.18 3.05
CA VAL A 142 16.25 -5.84 4.48
C VAL A 142 14.89 -5.87 5.17
N HIS A 143 13.86 -5.21 4.63
CA HIS A 143 12.51 -5.24 5.20
C HIS A 143 11.95 -6.66 5.34
N ASN A 144 12.25 -7.54 4.38
CA ASN A 144 11.88 -8.94 4.45
C ASN A 144 12.59 -9.70 5.57
N VAL A 145 13.85 -9.37 5.88
CA VAL A 145 14.57 -9.92 7.03
C VAL A 145 13.89 -9.47 8.33
N PHE A 146 13.67 -8.17 8.50
CA PHE A 146 12.99 -7.60 9.68
C PHE A 146 11.60 -8.23 9.90
N ARG A 147 10.80 -8.36 8.84
CA ARG A 147 9.47 -8.98 8.92
C ARG A 147 9.52 -10.46 9.29
N ARG A 148 10.45 -11.23 8.70
CA ARG A 148 10.65 -12.66 9.02
C ARG A 148 10.97 -12.86 10.50
N GLN A 149 11.80 -11.99 11.05
CA GLN A 149 12.20 -12.04 12.45
C GLN A 149 11.19 -11.35 13.38
N ARG A 150 10.06 -10.85 12.86
CA ARG A 150 9.05 -10.08 13.61
C ARG A 150 9.67 -8.91 14.39
N ASN A 151 10.64 -8.24 13.77
CA ASN A 151 11.46 -7.18 14.37
C ASN A 151 12.19 -7.58 15.66
N HIS A 152 12.45 -8.88 15.89
CA HIS A 152 13.16 -9.37 17.06
C HIS A 152 14.33 -10.27 16.66
N PHE A 153 15.55 -9.83 16.95
CA PHE A 153 16.79 -10.45 16.50
C PHE A 153 17.53 -11.04 17.69
N ARG A 154 17.21 -12.29 18.06
CA ARG A 154 17.68 -12.90 19.32
C ARG A 154 19.19 -12.75 19.55
N ASP A 155 20.02 -13.06 18.56
CA ASP A 155 21.48 -12.99 18.73
C ASP A 155 21.96 -11.55 18.99
N LEU A 156 21.27 -10.54 18.43
CA LEU A 156 21.57 -9.13 18.68
C LEU A 156 21.03 -8.66 20.04
N GLU A 157 19.86 -9.16 20.47
CA GLU A 157 19.31 -8.90 21.80
C GLU A 157 20.22 -9.48 22.88
N ASP A 158 20.60 -10.75 22.73
CA ASP A 158 21.52 -11.44 23.66
C ASP A 158 22.87 -10.71 23.72
N ALA A 159 23.39 -10.23 22.58
CA ALA A 159 24.61 -9.43 22.53
C ALA A 159 24.45 -8.03 23.18
N ALA A 160 23.29 -7.39 23.00
CA ALA A 160 22.99 -6.10 23.60
C ALA A 160 22.84 -6.20 25.13
N GLU A 161 22.21 -7.26 25.63
CA GLU A 161 22.11 -7.56 27.06
C GLU A 161 23.49 -7.82 27.68
N ALA A 162 24.37 -8.53 26.96
CA ALA A 162 25.73 -8.83 27.40
C ALA A 162 26.73 -7.67 27.19
N PHE A 163 26.34 -6.60 26.48
CA PHE A 163 27.24 -5.53 26.07
C PHE A 163 27.89 -4.82 27.26
N TRP A 164 27.12 -4.61 28.34
CA TRP A 164 27.58 -4.01 29.57
C TRP A 164 27.83 -5.08 30.64
N ALA A 165 29.10 -5.28 31.01
CA ALA A 165 29.45 -6.16 32.13
C ALA A 165 28.96 -5.63 33.48
N VAL A 166 28.85 -4.29 33.60
CA VAL A 166 28.31 -3.58 34.76
C VAL A 166 27.31 -2.55 34.25
N PRO A 167 26.12 -2.41 34.85
CA PRO A 167 25.16 -1.39 34.47
C PRO A 167 25.78 0.00 34.49
N VAL A 168 25.53 0.78 33.43
CA VAL A 168 25.98 2.17 33.30
C VAL A 168 24.77 3.09 33.43
N GLU A 169 24.90 4.14 34.22
CA GLU A 169 23.86 5.16 34.36
C GLU A 169 23.61 5.88 33.04
N ARG A 170 22.34 6.25 32.77
CA ARG A 170 21.90 6.71 31.44
C ARG A 170 22.65 7.96 30.95
N ASP A 171 23.02 8.85 31.86
CA ASP A 171 23.76 10.08 31.59
C ASP A 171 25.26 9.86 31.41
N GLU A 172 25.79 8.70 31.81
CA GLU A 172 27.20 8.35 31.69
C GLU A 172 27.52 7.50 30.46
N VAL A 173 26.50 6.96 29.78
CA VAL A 173 26.66 6.03 28.63
C VAL A 173 27.64 6.55 27.58
N TYR A 174 27.55 7.83 27.21
CA TYR A 174 28.46 8.42 26.21
C TYR A 174 29.93 8.38 26.66
N VAL A 175 30.21 8.68 27.93
CA VAL A 175 31.57 8.65 28.49
C VAL A 175 32.07 7.22 28.60
N ALA A 176 31.22 6.30 29.06
CA ALA A 176 31.54 4.88 29.18
C ALA A 176 31.87 4.24 27.82
N LEU A 177 31.12 4.55 26.76
CA LEU A 177 31.42 4.09 25.39
C LEU A 177 32.78 4.61 24.90
N LYS A 178 33.11 5.88 25.17
CA LYS A 178 34.42 6.44 24.83
C LYS A 178 35.57 5.79 25.58
N GLN A 179 35.35 5.40 26.84
CA GLN A 179 36.34 4.66 27.64
C GLN A 179 36.50 3.25 27.08
N ARG A 180 35.40 2.53 26.85
CA ARG A 180 35.41 1.19 26.26
C ARG A 180 36.19 1.11 24.94
N LEU A 181 35.90 2.01 23.99
CA LEU A 181 36.59 2.05 22.70
C LEU A 181 38.09 2.34 22.85
N ARG A 182 38.46 3.19 23.82
CA ARG A 182 39.86 3.54 24.10
C ARG A 182 40.59 2.38 24.76
N ASP A 183 40.01 1.79 25.79
CA ASP A 183 40.68 0.79 26.62
C ASP A 183 40.69 -0.58 25.93
N GLY A 184 39.64 -0.91 25.18
CA GLY A 184 39.52 -2.16 24.44
C GLY A 184 40.24 -2.15 23.10
N LEU A 185 40.09 -1.08 22.30
CA LEU A 185 40.56 -1.04 20.90
C LEU A 185 41.64 0.03 20.64
N GLY A 186 41.94 0.87 21.61
CA GLY A 186 42.85 2.01 21.42
C GLY A 186 42.24 3.12 20.56
N ILE A 187 40.91 3.17 20.42
CA ILE A 187 40.22 4.10 19.54
C ILE A 187 39.78 5.34 20.32
N SER A 188 40.14 6.52 19.81
CA SER A 188 39.74 7.79 20.41
C SER A 188 38.51 8.39 19.69
N VAL A 189 37.67 9.12 20.44
CA VAL A 189 36.46 9.76 19.88
C VAL A 189 36.58 11.28 20.00
N ARG A 190 36.43 11.98 18.88
CA ARG A 190 36.52 13.44 18.78
C ARG A 190 35.28 14.03 18.12
N LEU A 191 34.91 15.24 18.53
CA LEU A 191 33.94 16.04 17.80
C LEU A 191 34.67 16.78 16.68
N ALA A 192 34.10 16.76 15.49
CA ALA A 192 34.55 17.51 14.33
C ALA A 192 33.47 18.53 13.94
N ARG A 193 33.90 19.63 13.32
CA ARG A 193 32.96 20.64 12.83
C ARG A 193 32.17 20.09 11.66
N VAL A 194 31.01 20.67 11.40
CA VAL A 194 30.17 20.26 10.26
C VAL A 194 30.93 20.42 8.93
N GLU A 195 31.76 21.45 8.81
CA GLU A 195 32.62 21.72 7.65
C GLU A 195 33.69 20.65 7.40
N ASP A 196 34.15 19.97 8.46
CA ASP A 196 35.18 18.93 8.37
C ASP A 196 34.61 17.55 8.00
N LEU A 197 33.29 17.38 8.03
CA LEU A 197 32.57 16.13 7.73
C LEU A 197 31.46 16.34 6.67
N PRO A 198 31.79 16.71 5.42
CA PRO A 198 30.80 16.97 4.39
C PRO A 198 30.02 15.70 4.01
N GLY A 199 28.70 15.73 4.16
CA GLY A 199 27.82 14.65 3.74
C GLY A 199 27.79 13.42 4.66
N THR A 200 28.41 13.48 5.84
CA THR A 200 28.33 12.40 6.85
C THR A 200 28.26 12.96 8.27
N LEU A 201 27.66 12.20 9.18
CA LEU A 201 27.57 12.54 10.60
C LEU A 201 28.65 11.85 11.44
N ARG A 202 29.35 10.88 10.85
CA ARG A 202 30.37 10.06 11.49
C ARG A 202 31.41 9.60 10.46
N GLN A 203 32.68 9.63 10.85
CA GLN A 203 33.77 9.04 10.09
C GLN A 203 34.71 8.29 11.03
N TYR A 204 35.15 7.10 10.62
CA TYR A 204 36.19 6.35 11.31
C TYR A 204 37.46 6.37 10.47
N ASP A 205 38.55 6.86 11.05
CA ASP A 205 39.90 6.82 10.49
C ASP A 205 40.64 5.65 11.13
N GLU A 206 40.75 4.54 10.41
CA GLU A 206 41.39 3.31 10.88
C GLU A 206 42.90 3.49 11.09
N ALA A 207 43.56 4.29 10.23
CA ALA A 207 45.00 4.52 10.32
C ALA A 207 45.36 5.30 11.60
N ARG A 208 44.51 6.25 12.00
CA ARG A 208 44.69 7.02 13.24
C ARG A 208 43.99 6.43 14.46
N ARG A 209 43.14 5.42 14.26
CA ARG A 209 42.22 4.88 15.29
C ARG A 209 41.39 5.99 15.94
N GLU A 210 40.80 6.85 15.12
CA GLU A 210 39.96 7.95 15.58
C GLU A 210 38.56 7.90 14.96
N ILE A 211 37.54 8.06 15.80
CA ILE A 211 36.16 8.28 15.37
C ILE A 211 35.85 9.77 15.49
N PHE A 212 35.51 10.39 14.37
CA PHE A 212 35.00 11.74 14.31
C PHE A 212 33.47 11.73 14.28
N LEU A 213 32.85 12.47 15.19
CA LEU A 213 31.42 12.72 15.22
C LEU A 213 31.13 14.18 14.90
N SER A 214 30.14 14.43 14.05
CA SER A 214 29.72 15.78 13.73
C SER A 214 29.15 16.48 14.97
N GLU A 215 29.54 17.74 15.18
CA GLU A 215 29.01 18.58 16.25
C GLU A 215 27.50 18.87 16.10
N ALA A 216 26.94 18.73 14.89
CA ALA A 216 25.51 18.88 14.64
C ALA A 216 24.65 17.78 15.27
N LEU A 217 25.26 16.67 15.68
CA LEU A 217 24.57 15.62 16.42
C LEU A 217 24.27 16.08 17.85
N ASP A 218 23.05 15.86 18.31
CA ASP A 218 22.71 15.97 19.73
C ASP A 218 23.34 14.81 20.55
N HIS A 219 23.20 14.87 21.88
CA HIS A 219 23.80 13.87 22.77
C HIS A 219 23.29 12.44 22.50
N THR A 220 21.98 12.29 22.26
CA THR A 220 21.34 11.00 22.00
C THR A 220 21.88 10.37 20.72
N ASN A 221 21.96 11.14 19.62
CA ASN A 221 22.46 10.64 18.36
C ASN A 221 23.97 10.36 18.43
N ARG A 222 24.77 11.15 19.16
CA ARG A 222 26.19 10.83 19.40
C ARG A 222 26.35 9.49 20.10
N THR A 223 25.54 9.23 21.12
CA THR A 223 25.53 7.96 21.84
C THR A 223 25.18 6.81 20.92
N PHE A 224 24.09 6.94 20.15
CA PHE A 224 23.69 5.92 19.17
C PHE A 224 24.79 5.61 18.15
N GLN A 225 25.42 6.65 17.60
CA GLN A 225 26.51 6.50 16.63
C GLN A 225 27.71 5.75 17.22
N LEU A 226 28.05 5.97 18.50
CA LEU A 226 29.11 5.23 19.18
C LEU A 226 28.74 3.78 19.48
N VAL A 227 27.53 3.51 19.98
CA VAL A 227 27.06 2.14 20.21
C VAL A 227 27.11 1.34 18.90
N HIS A 228 26.64 1.95 17.81
CA HIS A 228 26.70 1.34 16.49
C HIS A 228 28.15 1.04 16.05
N MET A 229 29.10 1.94 16.31
CA MET A 229 30.52 1.67 16.01
C MET A 229 31.09 0.56 16.88
N CYS A 230 30.71 0.46 18.16
CA CYS A 230 31.12 -0.67 18.99
C CYS A 230 30.61 -1.98 18.38
N GLY A 231 29.34 -2.05 17.96
CA GLY A 231 28.78 -3.21 17.30
C GLY A 231 29.47 -3.60 15.99
N LEU A 232 30.00 -2.63 15.22
CA LEU A 232 30.74 -2.90 13.99
C LEU A 232 32.20 -3.33 14.21
N LEU A 233 32.83 -2.86 15.29
CA LEU A 233 34.28 -3.03 15.52
C LEU A 233 34.61 -4.13 16.53
N GLU A 234 33.67 -4.51 17.39
CA GLU A 234 33.87 -5.52 18.44
C GLU A 234 33.32 -6.90 18.05
N GLN A 235 32.61 -7.04 16.93
CA GLN A 235 32.11 -8.32 16.40
C GLN A 235 33.14 -9.06 15.55
#